data_AF-A0A328BTP1-F1
#
_entry.id   AF-A0A328BTP1-F1
#
_cell.length_a   1.000
_cell.length_b   1.000
_cell.length_c   1.000
_cell.angle_alpha   90.00
_cell.angle_beta   90.00
_cell.angle_gamma   90.00
#
_symmetry.space_group_name_H-M   'P 1'
#
loop_
_entity.id
_entity.type
_entity.pdbx_description
1 polymer ?
#
loop_
_entity_poly.entity_id
_entity_poly.type
_entity_poly.pdbx_seq_one_letter_code
_entity_poly.pdbx_strand_id
1 'polypeptide(L)'
;MLDVFIYFLQLLATLITTLLGLAGMLYDFHIPDTKRLTPVGRKVLTGFVVSSVVSVVASGLDFYKKQQADQEAYAQTVRSIRSTDRLLRDINRTLHPLETVEGRLNVNLLDRPGRREVRDLKARLRQYAARPGSPSGEVAKNVFVEATPRGRLVRVNPGAAEYPTARTAPALHHALTGYSMGVSIFRPDNLKSRTFQVLADSSIIEFGAPDLSLLLEPESREQPLLMYWPETDELQVELDFKVSEKADWGTNGKLASTLDLPGMHLQLNPDIYNSRARTLAYQLQAVQLSFSGETYWLKPSQVQTGRVGTFTYHRAVLKPIVVKE
;
A
#
# COMPACT_ATOMS: atom_id res chain seq x y z
N MET A 1 17.42 -7.10 -49.60
CA MET A 1 18.21 -6.81 -50.83
C MET A 1 19.45 -5.96 -50.53
N LEU A 2 19.38 -4.90 -49.71
CA LEU A 2 20.56 -4.09 -49.36
C LEU A 2 21.64 -4.91 -48.61
N ASP A 3 21.27 -5.83 -47.73
CA ASP A 3 22.24 -6.65 -46.97
C ASP A 3 23.02 -7.61 -47.88
N VAL A 4 22.35 -8.22 -48.86
CA VAL A 4 22.98 -9.07 -49.88
C VAL A 4 23.97 -8.26 -50.71
N PHE A 5 23.63 -7.00 -51.03
CA PHE A 5 24.50 -6.10 -51.77
C PHE A 5 25.75 -5.68 -50.96
N ILE A 6 25.60 -5.37 -49.67
CA ILE A 6 26.73 -5.04 -48.78
C ILE A 6 27.66 -6.25 -48.62
N TYR A 7 27.10 -7.44 -48.42
CA TYR A 7 27.87 -8.69 -48.35
C TYR A 7 28.66 -8.94 -49.64
N PHE A 8 28.01 -8.73 -50.80
CA PHE A 8 28.65 -8.87 -52.11
C PHE A 8 29.80 -7.86 -52.30
N LEU A 9 29.61 -6.61 -51.88
CA LEU A 9 30.64 -5.56 -51.90
C LEU A 9 31.84 -5.91 -51.01
N GLN A 10 31.62 -6.40 -49.79
CA GLN A 10 32.71 -6.87 -48.92
C GLN A 10 33.46 -8.04 -49.55
N LEU A 11 32.74 -9.00 -50.14
CA LEU A 11 33.34 -10.17 -50.80
C LEU A 11 34.17 -9.75 -52.02
N LEU A 12 33.66 -8.82 -52.83
CA LEU A 12 34.35 -8.24 -53.97
C LEU A 12 35.59 -7.44 -53.55
N ALA A 13 35.49 -6.60 -52.50
CA ALA A 13 36.60 -5.84 -51.98
C ALA A 13 37.71 -6.76 -51.45
N THR A 14 37.35 -7.83 -50.74
CA THR A 14 38.29 -8.84 -50.24
C THR A 14 38.98 -9.56 -51.38
N LEU A 15 38.23 -9.96 -52.42
CA LEU A 15 38.75 -10.59 -53.62
C LEU A 15 39.75 -9.68 -54.37
N ILE A 16 39.38 -8.41 -54.60
CA ILE A 16 40.23 -7.42 -55.27
C ILE A 16 41.50 -7.16 -54.46
N THR A 17 41.38 -7.03 -53.15
CA THR A 17 42.53 -6.81 -52.25
C THR A 17 43.48 -8.01 -52.27
N THR A 18 42.94 -9.23 -52.35
CA THR A 18 43.73 -10.47 -52.44
C THR A 18 44.47 -10.56 -53.78
N LEU A 19 43.79 -10.26 -54.89
CA LEU A 19 44.37 -10.24 -56.24
C LEU A 19 45.44 -9.14 -56.40
N LEU A 20 45.18 -7.95 -55.87
CA LEU A 20 46.15 -6.85 -55.86
C LEU A 20 47.34 -7.16 -54.96
N GLY A 21 47.14 -7.84 -53.82
CA GLY A 21 48.22 -8.30 -52.95
C GLY A 21 49.13 -9.31 -53.65
N LEU A 22 48.55 -10.27 -54.38
CA LEU A 22 49.28 -11.22 -55.22
C LEU A 22 50.05 -10.53 -56.35
N ALA A 23 49.43 -9.60 -57.06
CA ALA A 23 50.11 -8.78 -58.06
C ALA A 23 51.24 -7.93 -57.44
N GLY A 24 51.01 -7.47 -56.21
CA GLY A 24 51.94 -6.77 -55.32
C GLY A 24 53.24 -7.54 -55.07
N MET A 25 53.14 -8.86 -54.90
CA MET A 25 54.30 -9.73 -54.67
C MET A 25 55.02 -10.15 -55.95
N LEU A 26 54.31 -10.18 -57.09
CA LEU A 26 54.85 -10.67 -58.36
C LEU A 26 55.60 -9.60 -59.18
N TYR A 27 55.34 -8.30 -58.94
CA TYR A 27 55.92 -7.21 -59.70
C TYR A 27 56.84 -6.35 -58.84
N ASP A 28 58.04 -6.04 -59.35
CA ASP A 28 58.94 -5.09 -58.71
C ASP A 28 58.48 -3.66 -59.05
N PHE A 29 57.80 -3.00 -58.10
CA PHE A 29 57.12 -1.72 -58.35
C PHE A 29 58.01 -0.49 -58.30
N HIS A 30 59.30 -0.68 -58.01
CA HIS A 30 60.30 0.37 -57.96
C HIS A 30 61.15 0.39 -59.22
N ILE A 31 61.32 1.59 -59.78
CA ILE A 31 62.34 1.82 -60.80
C ILE A 31 63.70 1.85 -60.08
N PRO A 32 64.65 0.94 -60.39
CA PRO A 32 65.89 0.73 -59.62
C PRO A 32 66.70 2.01 -59.36
N ASP A 33 66.68 2.95 -60.31
CA ASP A 33 67.54 4.14 -60.27
C ASP A 33 66.88 5.39 -59.67
N THR A 34 65.55 5.45 -59.63
CA THR A 34 64.83 6.69 -59.23
C THR A 34 64.04 6.55 -57.93
N LYS A 35 63.92 5.32 -57.38
CA LYS A 35 63.04 4.98 -56.24
C LYS A 35 61.59 5.46 -56.40
N ARG A 36 61.15 5.78 -57.62
CA ARG A 36 59.77 6.20 -57.92
C ARG A 36 58.92 4.99 -58.26
N LEU A 37 57.66 5.01 -57.84
CA LEU A 37 56.67 4.01 -58.23
C LEU A 37 56.42 4.04 -59.74
N THR A 38 56.41 2.86 -60.35
CA THR A 38 55.99 2.68 -61.75
C THR A 38 54.53 3.11 -61.95
N PRO A 39 54.13 3.47 -63.19
CA PRO A 39 52.73 3.81 -63.49
C PRO A 39 51.74 2.69 -63.13
N VAL A 40 52.20 1.43 -63.23
CA VAL A 40 51.43 0.24 -62.84
C VAL A 40 51.30 0.17 -61.32
N GLY A 41 52.40 0.39 -60.58
CA GLY A 41 52.36 0.41 -59.11
C GLY A 41 51.45 1.48 -58.54
N ARG A 42 51.38 2.66 -59.17
CA ARG A 42 50.39 3.68 -58.77
C ARG A 42 48.96 3.19 -58.92
N LYS A 43 48.62 2.54 -60.04
CA LYS A 43 47.26 2.01 -60.26
C LYS A 43 46.89 0.93 -59.24
N VAL A 44 47.83 0.04 -58.91
CA VAL A 44 47.66 -0.99 -57.87
C VAL A 44 47.45 -0.37 -56.49
N LEU A 45 48.25 0.65 -56.15
CA LEU A 45 48.12 1.38 -54.88
C LEU A 45 46.76 2.09 -54.77
N THR A 46 46.32 2.77 -55.84
CA THR A 46 44.99 3.41 -55.84
C THR A 46 43.87 2.37 -55.67
N GLY A 47 44.02 1.19 -56.27
CA GLY A 47 43.09 0.06 -56.10
C GLY A 47 42.98 -0.39 -54.63
N PHE A 48 44.12 -0.50 -53.94
CA PHE A 48 44.18 -0.85 -52.51
C PHE A 48 43.52 0.20 -51.61
N VAL A 49 43.74 1.49 -51.91
CA VAL A 49 43.14 2.59 -51.13
C VAL A 49 41.63 2.58 -51.31
N VAL A 50 41.15 2.45 -52.55
CA VAL A 50 39.71 2.41 -52.85
C VAL A 50 39.04 1.19 -52.20
N SER A 51 39.66 0.00 -52.30
CA SER A 51 39.09 -1.22 -51.68
C SER A 51 39.01 -1.09 -50.16
N SER A 52 40.03 -0.52 -49.53
CA SER A 52 40.08 -0.29 -48.07
C SER A 52 38.99 0.68 -47.61
N VAL A 53 38.78 1.79 -48.34
CA VAL A 53 37.72 2.76 -48.04
C VAL A 53 36.34 2.11 -48.16
N VAL A 54 36.11 1.32 -49.22
CA VAL A 54 34.84 0.61 -49.42
C VAL A 54 34.57 -0.38 -48.28
N SER A 55 35.58 -1.13 -47.83
CA SER A 55 35.46 -2.04 -46.69
C SER A 55 35.11 -1.31 -45.39
N VAL A 56 35.78 -0.20 -45.07
CA VAL A 56 35.51 0.57 -43.84
C VAL A 56 34.08 1.13 -43.85
N VAL A 57 33.62 1.66 -44.98
CA VAL A 57 32.24 2.18 -45.12
C VAL A 57 31.22 1.06 -44.97
N ALA A 58 31.45 -0.11 -45.58
CA ALA A 58 30.56 -1.26 -45.44
C ALA A 58 30.48 -1.72 -43.97
N SER A 59 31.61 -1.85 -43.27
CA SER A 59 31.63 -2.22 -41.85
C SER A 59 30.98 -1.17 -40.94
N GLY A 60 31.13 0.12 -41.26
CA GLY A 60 30.44 1.20 -40.53
C GLY A 60 28.92 1.15 -40.67
N LEU A 61 28.42 0.84 -41.88
CA LEU A 61 26.99 0.66 -42.13
C LEU A 61 26.42 -0.56 -41.38
N ASP A 62 27.16 -1.68 -41.37
CA ASP A 62 26.76 -2.88 -40.61
C ASP A 62 26.74 -2.63 -39.11
N PHE A 63 27.71 -1.89 -38.57
CA PHE A 63 27.75 -1.50 -37.17
C PHE A 63 26.56 -0.63 -36.79
N TYR A 64 26.23 0.38 -37.60
CA TYR A 64 25.10 1.27 -37.35
C TYR A 64 23.77 0.52 -37.39
N LYS A 65 23.58 -0.37 -38.37
CA LYS A 65 22.39 -1.23 -38.46
C LYS A 65 22.26 -2.17 -37.26
N LYS A 66 23.34 -2.81 -36.84
CA LYS A 66 23.35 -3.65 -35.63
C LYS A 66 22.99 -2.84 -34.40
N GLN A 67 23.52 -1.63 -34.26
CA GLN A 67 23.21 -0.76 -33.13
C GLN A 67 21.73 -0.35 -33.10
N GLN A 68 21.12 -0.06 -34.26
CA GLN A 68 19.67 0.18 -34.34
C GLN A 68 18.86 -1.07 -34.00
N ALA A 69 19.23 -2.23 -34.57
CA ALA A 69 18.56 -3.49 -34.30
C ALA A 69 18.64 -3.89 -32.81
N ASP A 70 19.79 -3.67 -32.16
CA ASP A 70 20.00 -3.93 -30.74
C ASP A 70 19.16 -2.98 -29.87
N GLN A 71 19.01 -1.71 -30.26
CA GLN A 71 18.12 -0.76 -29.57
C GLN A 71 16.65 -1.16 -29.72
N GLU A 72 16.22 -1.58 -30.90
CA GLU A 72 14.86 -2.07 -31.15
C GLU A 72 14.60 -3.36 -30.37
N ALA A 73 15.53 -4.30 -30.38
CA ALA A 73 15.45 -5.54 -29.61
C ALA A 73 15.38 -5.25 -28.11
N TYR A 74 16.23 -4.35 -27.59
CA TYR A 74 16.17 -3.90 -26.19
C TYR A 74 14.83 -3.26 -25.84
N ALA A 75 14.33 -2.37 -26.70
CA ALA A 75 13.02 -1.74 -26.51
C ALA A 75 11.88 -2.77 -26.51
N GLN A 76 11.95 -3.77 -27.38
CA GLN A 76 11.01 -4.90 -27.40
C GLN A 76 11.14 -5.74 -26.12
N THR A 77 12.34 -6.09 -25.66
CA THR A 77 12.56 -6.81 -24.41
C THR A 77 11.99 -6.06 -23.22
N VAL A 78 12.24 -4.74 -23.12
CA VAL A 78 11.68 -3.90 -22.04
C VAL A 78 10.16 -3.86 -22.10
N ARG A 79 9.56 -3.78 -23.29
CA ARG A 79 8.10 -3.85 -23.46
C ARG A 79 7.56 -5.22 -23.03
N SER A 80 8.21 -6.31 -23.41
CA SER A 80 7.84 -7.68 -23.02
C SER A 80 7.94 -7.89 -21.52
N ILE A 81 9.04 -7.44 -20.89
CA ILE A 81 9.21 -7.48 -19.43
C ILE A 81 8.09 -6.70 -18.74
N ARG A 82 7.78 -5.48 -19.23
CA ARG A 82 6.69 -4.67 -18.67
C ARG A 82 5.32 -5.31 -18.85
N SER A 83 5.05 -5.97 -19.98
CA SER A 83 3.79 -6.71 -20.17
C SER A 83 3.70 -7.93 -19.28
N THR A 84 4.80 -8.69 -19.13
CA THR A 84 4.84 -9.85 -18.24
C THR A 84 4.67 -9.44 -16.79
N ASP A 85 5.30 -8.36 -16.34
CA ASP A 85 5.11 -7.83 -14.98
C ASP A 85 3.65 -7.43 -14.72
N ARG A 86 2.99 -6.78 -15.70
CA ARG A 86 1.55 -6.46 -15.61
C ARG A 86 0.69 -7.72 -15.54
N LEU A 87 0.95 -8.71 -16.41
CA LEU A 87 0.20 -9.97 -16.42
C LEU A 87 0.37 -10.72 -15.10
N LEU A 88 1.59 -10.83 -14.59
CA LEU A 88 1.85 -11.48 -13.30
C LEU A 88 1.14 -10.74 -12.16
N ARG A 89 1.14 -9.40 -12.19
CA ARG A 89 0.42 -8.59 -11.21
C ARG A 89 -1.10 -8.80 -11.30
N ASP A 90 -1.66 -8.83 -12.49
CA ASP A 90 -3.10 -9.02 -12.70
C ASP A 90 -3.55 -10.45 -12.35
N ILE A 91 -2.72 -11.47 -12.66
CA ILE A 91 -2.93 -12.84 -12.19
C ILE A 91 -2.91 -12.87 -10.66
N ASN A 92 -1.90 -12.26 -10.04
CA ASN A 92 -1.77 -12.26 -8.59
C ASN A 92 -2.94 -11.53 -7.89
N ARG A 93 -3.43 -10.43 -8.49
CA ARG A 93 -4.64 -9.72 -8.05
C ARG A 93 -5.89 -10.57 -8.16
N THR A 94 -6.00 -11.38 -9.21
CA THR A 94 -7.12 -12.31 -9.41
C THR A 94 -7.10 -13.45 -8.37
N LEU A 95 -5.91 -13.86 -7.92
CA LEU A 95 -5.74 -14.89 -6.89
C LEU A 95 -6.00 -14.38 -5.46
N HIS A 96 -5.87 -13.07 -5.23
CA HIS A 96 -6.07 -12.45 -3.92
C HIS A 96 -7.14 -11.35 -4.01
N PRO A 97 -8.40 -11.68 -4.36
CA PRO A 97 -9.45 -10.70 -4.47
C PRO A 97 -9.76 -10.08 -3.11
N LEU A 98 -10.11 -8.80 -3.13
CA LEU A 98 -10.70 -8.13 -1.97
C LEU A 98 -12.19 -8.51 -1.90
N GLU A 99 -12.57 -9.36 -0.94
CA GLU A 99 -13.92 -9.94 -0.84
C GLU A 99 -14.66 -9.51 0.41
N THR A 100 -13.97 -9.56 1.56
CA THR A 100 -14.54 -9.26 2.87
C THR A 100 -13.67 -8.28 3.63
N VAL A 101 -14.32 -7.41 4.42
CA VAL A 101 -13.63 -6.56 5.39
C VAL A 101 -14.26 -6.72 6.76
N GLU A 102 -13.43 -7.01 7.74
CA GLU A 102 -13.82 -7.11 9.14
C GLU A 102 -13.06 -6.05 9.94
N GLY A 103 -13.68 -5.58 11.01
CA GLY A 103 -13.06 -4.58 11.87
C GLY A 103 -13.20 -4.95 13.33
N ARG A 104 -12.13 -4.71 14.09
CA ARG A 104 -12.16 -4.63 15.54
C ARG A 104 -11.55 -3.31 15.98
N LEU A 105 -12.19 -2.66 16.94
CA LEU A 105 -11.85 -1.33 17.39
C LEU A 105 -11.77 -1.30 18.90
N ASN A 106 -10.63 -0.83 19.41
CA ASN A 106 -10.41 -0.62 20.84
C ASN A 106 -10.35 0.87 21.14
N VAL A 107 -11.28 1.35 21.96
CA VAL A 107 -11.38 2.76 22.36
C VAL A 107 -11.29 2.89 23.87
N ASN A 108 -10.43 3.80 24.33
CA ASN A 108 -10.42 4.25 25.72
C ASN A 108 -11.58 5.22 25.95
N LEU A 109 -12.40 4.95 26.97
CA LEU A 109 -13.39 5.89 27.50
C LEU A 109 -12.70 6.86 28.45
N LEU A 110 -12.57 8.11 28.04
CA LEU A 110 -11.93 9.14 28.85
C LEU A 110 -12.89 9.71 29.90
N ASP A 111 -12.39 9.93 31.11
CA ASP A 111 -13.09 10.68 32.16
C ASP A 111 -13.01 12.18 31.84
N ARG A 112 -13.89 12.68 30.95
CA ARG A 112 -14.04 14.13 30.78
C ARG A 112 -14.83 14.72 31.97
N PRO A 113 -14.48 15.94 32.41
CA PRO A 113 -15.24 16.63 33.47
C PRO A 113 -16.71 16.75 33.06
N GLY A 114 -17.60 16.15 33.88
CA GLY A 114 -19.05 16.14 33.65
C GLY A 114 -19.70 14.76 33.49
N ARG A 115 -18.93 13.66 33.42
CA ARG A 115 -19.47 12.30 33.19
C ARG A 115 -19.46 11.41 34.43
N ARG A 116 -20.36 11.70 35.36
CA ARG A 116 -20.57 10.87 36.57
C ARG A 116 -20.73 9.38 36.24
N GLU A 117 -21.42 9.05 35.14
CA GLU A 117 -21.66 7.67 34.71
C GLU A 117 -20.38 6.82 34.53
N VAL A 118 -19.34 7.37 33.89
CA VAL A 118 -18.07 6.62 33.65
C VAL A 118 -17.31 6.45 34.95
N ARG A 119 -17.27 7.48 35.79
CA ARG A 119 -16.64 7.43 37.11
C ARG A 119 -17.33 6.43 38.03
N ASP A 120 -18.65 6.46 38.08
CA ASP A 120 -19.46 5.56 38.90
C ASP A 120 -19.31 4.12 38.43
N LEU A 121 -19.25 3.88 37.12
CA LEU A 121 -18.94 2.57 36.56
C LEU A 121 -17.56 2.09 36.98
N LYS A 122 -16.51 2.89 36.79
CA LYS A 122 -15.14 2.54 37.22
C LYS A 122 -15.08 2.23 38.72
N ALA A 123 -15.77 3.02 39.55
CA ALA A 123 -15.84 2.79 40.99
C ALA A 123 -16.47 1.42 41.32
N ARG A 124 -17.58 1.06 40.66
CA ARG A 124 -18.21 -0.27 40.81
C ARG A 124 -17.29 -1.39 40.35
N LEU A 125 -16.65 -1.27 39.18
CA LEU A 125 -15.74 -2.27 38.65
C LEU A 125 -14.49 -2.44 39.52
N ARG A 126 -13.99 -1.36 40.12
CA ARG A 126 -12.88 -1.42 41.08
C ARG A 126 -13.26 -2.15 42.36
N GLN A 127 -14.47 -1.91 42.88
CA GLN A 127 -14.99 -2.66 44.03
C GLN A 127 -15.14 -4.15 43.70
N TYR A 128 -15.67 -4.47 42.52
CA TYR A 128 -15.76 -5.84 42.03
C TYR A 128 -14.39 -6.52 41.91
N ALA A 129 -13.40 -5.84 41.33
CA ALA A 129 -12.04 -6.35 41.20
C ALA A 129 -11.36 -6.62 42.56
N ALA A 130 -11.70 -5.86 43.60
CA ALA A 130 -11.17 -6.05 44.94
C ALA A 130 -11.80 -7.24 45.68
N ARG A 131 -13.03 -7.63 45.32
CA ARG A 131 -13.76 -8.77 45.91
C ARG A 131 -14.51 -9.56 44.83
N PRO A 132 -13.80 -10.33 43.99
CA PRO A 132 -14.44 -11.16 42.97
C PRO A 132 -15.39 -12.17 43.64
N GLY A 133 -16.64 -12.22 43.21
CA GLY A 133 -17.60 -13.23 43.67
C GLY A 133 -18.41 -12.92 44.93
N SER A 134 -18.50 -11.67 45.39
CA SER A 134 -19.52 -11.30 46.40
C SER A 134 -20.93 -11.49 45.80
N PRO A 135 -21.76 -12.40 46.35
CA PRO A 135 -22.97 -12.86 45.67
C PRO A 135 -24.13 -11.91 45.96
N SER A 136 -24.44 -11.02 45.03
CA SER A 136 -25.78 -10.45 44.93
C SER A 136 -26.24 -10.46 43.48
N GLY A 137 -26.81 -11.61 43.07
CA GLY A 137 -27.70 -11.83 41.91
C GLY A 137 -27.07 -11.70 40.51
N GLU A 138 -27.13 -12.75 39.68
CA GLU A 138 -26.81 -12.82 38.22
C GLU A 138 -25.46 -12.26 37.68
N VAL A 139 -24.76 -11.45 38.46
CA VAL A 139 -23.54 -10.68 38.17
C VAL A 139 -22.32 -11.56 37.85
N ALA A 140 -22.22 -12.75 38.48
CA ALA A 140 -21.00 -13.55 38.43
C ALA A 140 -20.79 -14.36 37.14
N LYS A 141 -21.79 -14.47 36.25
CA LYS A 141 -21.64 -15.28 35.02
C LYS A 141 -21.05 -14.51 33.84
N ASN A 142 -21.13 -13.17 33.88
CA ASN A 142 -20.83 -12.30 32.75
C ASN A 142 -19.77 -11.23 33.06
N VAL A 143 -19.17 -11.27 34.25
CA VAL A 143 -18.02 -10.44 34.60
C VAL A 143 -16.85 -11.35 35.00
N PHE A 144 -15.71 -11.17 34.34
CA PHE A 144 -14.52 -12.01 34.53
C PHE A 144 -13.35 -11.15 34.99
N VAL A 145 -12.58 -11.66 35.96
CA VAL A 145 -11.30 -11.06 36.34
C VAL A 145 -10.19 -11.98 35.85
N GLU A 146 -9.36 -11.47 34.96
CA GLU A 146 -8.26 -12.20 34.33
C GLU A 146 -6.92 -11.56 34.71
N ALA A 147 -5.90 -12.38 34.94
CA ALA A 147 -4.53 -11.89 35.14
C ALA A 147 -3.87 -11.68 33.77
N THR A 148 -3.40 -10.46 33.50
CA THR A 148 -2.71 -10.10 32.26
C THR A 148 -1.30 -9.59 32.58
N PRO A 149 -0.39 -9.49 31.58
CA PRO A 149 0.91 -8.85 31.79
C PRO A 149 0.82 -7.39 32.27
N ARG A 150 -0.33 -6.72 32.09
CA ARG A 150 -0.59 -5.34 32.54
C ARG A 150 -1.23 -5.25 33.93
N GLY A 151 -1.46 -6.38 34.60
CA GLY A 151 -2.22 -6.44 35.84
C GLY A 151 -3.57 -7.13 35.65
N ARG A 152 -4.55 -6.82 36.50
CA ARG A 152 -5.86 -7.46 36.44
C ARG A 152 -6.72 -6.79 35.39
N LEU A 153 -7.44 -7.60 34.63
CA LEU A 153 -8.43 -7.14 33.67
C LEU A 153 -9.80 -7.58 34.12
N VAL A 154 -10.72 -6.63 34.27
CA VAL A 154 -12.14 -6.90 34.49
C VAL A 154 -12.85 -6.80 33.13
N ARG A 155 -13.32 -7.94 32.63
CA ARG A 155 -14.12 -8.01 31.39
C ARG A 155 -15.59 -8.05 31.79
N VAL A 156 -16.40 -7.14 31.26
CA VAL A 156 -17.84 -7.02 31.56
C VAL A 156 -18.58 -7.28 30.26
N ASN A 157 -19.17 -8.48 30.16
CA ASN A 157 -19.93 -8.88 29.00
C ASN A 157 -21.29 -8.16 28.95
N PRO A 158 -21.84 -8.01 27.74
CA PRO A 158 -23.24 -7.67 27.54
C PRO A 158 -24.19 -8.49 28.43
N GLY A 159 -25.11 -7.82 29.10
CA GLY A 159 -26.08 -8.46 30.00
C GLY A 159 -25.60 -8.71 31.44
N ALA A 160 -24.35 -8.37 31.78
CA ALA A 160 -23.97 -8.23 33.18
C ALA A 160 -24.75 -7.08 33.85
N ALA A 161 -25.04 -7.16 35.16
CA ALA A 161 -25.77 -6.10 35.86
C ALA A 161 -24.98 -4.78 35.90
N GLU A 162 -23.65 -4.87 35.88
CA GLU A 162 -22.72 -3.76 35.79
C GLU A 162 -22.68 -3.13 34.38
N TYR A 163 -23.20 -3.84 33.37
CA TYR A 163 -23.21 -3.35 32.00
C TYR A 163 -24.14 -2.13 31.84
N PRO A 164 -23.71 -1.07 31.16
CA PRO A 164 -24.52 0.14 30.94
C PRO A 164 -25.83 -0.16 30.19
N THR A 165 -26.95 0.18 30.82
CA THR A 165 -28.27 0.08 30.18
C THR A 165 -28.86 1.47 29.94
N ALA A 166 -29.88 1.56 29.09
CA ALA A 166 -30.63 2.79 28.88
C ALA A 166 -31.21 3.40 30.18
N ARG A 167 -31.35 2.60 31.25
CA ARG A 167 -31.85 3.05 32.56
C ARG A 167 -30.72 3.46 33.52
N THR A 168 -29.63 2.70 33.55
CA THR A 168 -28.55 2.87 34.53
C THR A 168 -27.50 3.88 34.11
N ALA A 169 -27.22 3.98 32.82
CA ALA A 169 -26.24 4.91 32.25
C ALA A 169 -26.61 5.20 30.78
N PRO A 170 -27.66 6.00 30.52
CA PRO A 170 -28.22 6.19 29.18
C PRO A 170 -27.20 6.74 28.18
N ALA A 171 -26.32 7.66 28.59
CA ALA A 171 -25.35 8.23 27.67
C ALA A 171 -24.26 7.22 27.30
N LEU A 172 -23.81 6.42 28.26
CA LEU A 172 -22.86 5.33 27.99
C LEU A 172 -23.50 4.18 27.19
N HIS A 173 -24.71 3.75 27.55
CA HIS A 173 -25.44 2.72 26.82
C HIS A 173 -25.63 3.12 25.35
N HIS A 174 -26.07 4.35 25.10
CA HIS A 174 -26.23 4.87 23.75
C HIS A 174 -24.92 4.86 22.95
N ALA A 175 -23.80 5.15 23.60
CA ALA A 175 -22.49 5.10 22.97
C ALA A 175 -22.04 3.68 22.61
N LEU A 176 -22.49 2.69 23.36
CA LEU A 176 -22.19 1.28 23.11
C LEU A 176 -23.11 0.64 22.06
N THR A 177 -24.32 1.18 21.83
CA THR A 177 -25.31 0.52 20.95
C THR A 177 -25.53 1.20 19.59
N GLY A 178 -25.04 2.42 19.39
CA GLY A 178 -25.26 3.20 18.17
C GLY A 178 -24.00 3.64 17.45
N TYR A 179 -22.96 2.80 17.45
CA TYR A 179 -21.68 3.11 16.80
C TYR A 179 -21.65 2.55 15.38
N SER A 180 -21.17 3.34 14.42
CA SER A 180 -20.74 2.86 13.10
C SER A 180 -19.42 3.54 12.74
N MET A 181 -18.66 2.92 11.86
CA MET A 181 -17.36 3.44 11.44
C MET A 181 -17.28 3.50 9.93
N GLY A 182 -17.24 4.72 9.40
CA GLY A 182 -16.85 4.95 8.03
C GLY A 182 -15.35 4.69 7.87
N VAL A 183 -15.00 3.85 6.92
CA VAL A 183 -13.60 3.55 6.56
C VAL A 183 -13.39 3.99 5.12
N SER A 184 -12.41 4.86 4.89
CA SER A 184 -12.04 5.33 3.55
C SER A 184 -10.58 5.04 3.28
N ILE A 185 -10.28 4.43 2.14
CA ILE A 185 -8.93 4.06 1.71
C ILE A 185 -8.56 4.89 0.48
N PHE A 186 -7.35 5.45 0.49
CA PHE A 186 -6.82 6.31 -0.56
C PHE A 186 -5.45 5.82 -1.01
N ARG A 187 -5.24 5.82 -2.32
CA ARG A 187 -3.89 5.70 -2.89
C ARG A 187 -3.06 6.96 -2.56
N PRO A 188 -1.73 6.84 -2.38
CA PRO A 188 -0.86 7.97 -2.05
C PRO A 188 -0.94 9.14 -3.05
N ASP A 189 -1.11 8.83 -4.34
CA ASP A 189 -1.27 9.80 -5.43
C ASP A 189 -2.62 10.54 -5.40
N ASN A 190 -3.62 9.96 -4.73
CA ASN A 190 -4.97 10.50 -4.63
C ASN A 190 -5.14 11.50 -3.47
N LEU A 191 -4.11 11.64 -2.63
CA LEU A 191 -4.07 12.67 -1.59
C LEU A 191 -3.62 13.99 -2.19
N LYS A 192 -4.58 14.77 -2.71
CA LYS A 192 -4.31 16.16 -3.05
C LYS A 192 -4.22 16.96 -1.74
N SER A 193 -3.03 17.08 -1.16
CA SER A 193 -2.81 18.02 -0.07
C SER A 193 -2.95 19.45 -0.59
N ARG A 194 -4.17 19.99 -0.63
CA ARG A 194 -4.36 21.43 -0.70
C ARG A 194 -4.16 21.97 0.70
N THR A 195 -2.97 22.51 0.96
CA THR A 195 -2.68 23.24 2.19
C THR A 195 -3.50 24.54 2.16
N PHE A 196 -4.70 24.51 2.72
CA PHE A 196 -5.43 25.74 3.00
C PHE A 196 -4.81 26.37 4.26
N GLN A 197 -4.09 27.48 4.08
CA GLN A 197 -3.84 28.41 5.19
C GLN A 197 -5.17 29.10 5.50
N VAL A 198 -5.98 28.49 6.35
CA VAL A 198 -7.08 29.19 7.00
C VAL A 198 -6.79 29.18 8.50
N LEU A 199 -6.34 30.35 8.96
CA LEU A 199 -6.47 30.90 10.31
C LEU A 199 -6.65 29.86 11.43
N ALA A 200 -5.55 29.67 12.19
CA ALA A 200 -5.43 28.89 13.43
C ALA A 200 -5.45 27.35 13.30
N ASP A 201 -4.25 26.75 13.27
CA ASP A 201 -3.90 25.40 13.74
C ASP A 201 -4.68 24.16 13.26
N SER A 202 -5.49 24.24 12.22
CA SER A 202 -6.07 23.05 11.57
C SER A 202 -5.90 23.06 10.06
N SER A 203 -4.97 22.25 9.54
CA SER A 203 -4.90 21.94 8.12
C SER A 203 -6.08 21.04 7.75
N ILE A 204 -7.06 21.56 7.01
CA ILE A 204 -8.13 20.76 6.41
C ILE A 204 -7.53 20.05 5.19
N ILE A 205 -7.43 18.72 5.25
CA ILE A 205 -7.05 17.90 4.10
C ILE A 205 -8.32 17.69 3.27
N GLU A 206 -8.40 18.27 2.08
CA GLU A 206 -9.41 17.87 1.08
C GLU A 206 -9.01 16.51 0.52
N PHE A 207 -9.76 15.48 0.90
CA PHE A 207 -9.60 14.16 0.31
C PHE A 207 -10.25 14.13 -1.08
N GLY A 208 -9.57 13.54 -2.06
CA GLY A 208 -10.22 13.16 -3.32
C GLY A 208 -11.30 12.10 -3.12
N ALA A 209 -11.91 11.62 -4.20
CA ALA A 209 -12.80 10.46 -4.09
C ALA A 209 -12.01 9.24 -3.58
N PRO A 210 -12.43 8.59 -2.49
CA PRO A 210 -11.75 7.40 -1.96
C PRO A 210 -11.71 6.27 -2.99
N ASP A 211 -10.64 5.47 -2.94
CA ASP A 211 -10.52 4.28 -3.78
C ASP A 211 -11.38 3.13 -3.25
N LEU A 212 -11.59 3.08 -1.92
CA LEU A 212 -12.59 2.24 -1.25
C LEU A 212 -13.24 3.02 -0.11
N SER A 213 -14.56 2.92 -0.01
CA SER A 213 -15.37 3.41 1.11
C SER A 213 -16.22 2.27 1.66
N LEU A 214 -16.20 2.12 2.96
CA LEU A 214 -16.93 1.10 3.69
C LEU A 214 -17.68 1.77 4.83
N LEU A 215 -18.87 1.29 5.12
CA LEU A 215 -19.52 1.54 6.39
C LEU A 215 -19.46 0.25 7.20
N LEU A 216 -18.64 0.26 8.25
CA LEU A 216 -18.59 -0.84 9.21
C LEU A 216 -19.68 -0.62 10.24
N GLU A 217 -20.68 -1.50 10.19
CA GLU A 217 -21.78 -1.54 11.13
C GLU A 217 -21.47 -2.52 12.27
N PRO A 218 -21.97 -2.27 13.48
CA PRO A 218 -21.77 -3.16 14.60
C PRO A 218 -22.47 -4.49 14.29
N GLU A 219 -21.86 -5.60 14.67
CA GLU A 219 -22.55 -6.88 14.50
C GLU A 219 -23.82 -6.90 15.38
N SER A 220 -24.99 -6.99 14.76
CA SER A 220 -26.29 -6.70 15.42
C SER A 220 -26.61 -7.59 16.62
N ARG A 221 -25.85 -8.66 16.83
CA ARG A 221 -25.97 -9.60 17.96
C ARG A 221 -24.90 -9.40 19.03
N GLU A 222 -23.80 -8.71 18.71
CA GLU A 222 -22.67 -8.54 19.62
C GLU A 222 -22.66 -7.10 20.16
N GLN A 223 -23.12 -6.95 21.40
CA GLN A 223 -22.92 -5.69 22.10
C GLN A 223 -21.42 -5.58 22.48
N PRO A 224 -20.88 -4.35 22.58
CA PRO A 224 -19.46 -4.16 22.83
C PRO A 224 -18.99 -4.76 24.14
N LEU A 225 -17.77 -5.27 24.15
CA LEU A 225 -17.15 -5.76 25.38
C LEU A 225 -16.52 -4.61 26.15
N LEU A 226 -16.81 -4.51 27.45
CA LEU A 226 -16.19 -3.53 28.34
C LEU A 226 -15.00 -4.16 29.06
N MET A 227 -13.88 -3.46 29.06
CA MET A 227 -12.62 -3.90 29.65
C MET A 227 -12.10 -2.85 30.61
N TYR A 228 -11.87 -3.20 31.87
CA TYR A 228 -11.37 -2.28 32.88
C TYR A 228 -10.09 -2.81 33.51
N TRP A 229 -9.04 -1.98 33.53
CA TRP A 229 -7.79 -2.25 34.25
C TRP A 229 -7.75 -1.43 35.54
N PRO A 230 -7.96 -2.05 36.72
CA PRO A 230 -7.96 -1.34 38.00
C PRO A 230 -6.63 -0.67 38.31
N GLU A 231 -5.50 -1.25 37.87
CA GLU A 231 -4.17 -0.76 38.16
C GLU A 231 -3.84 0.54 37.41
N THR A 232 -4.36 0.73 36.20
CA THR A 232 -4.16 1.95 35.39
C THR A 232 -5.38 2.86 35.37
N ASP A 233 -6.48 2.43 35.97
CA ASP A 233 -7.81 3.05 35.89
C ASP A 233 -8.30 3.26 34.44
N GLU A 234 -7.86 2.42 33.51
CA GLU A 234 -8.28 2.48 32.11
C GLU A 234 -9.57 1.70 31.89
N LEU A 235 -10.56 2.33 31.27
CA LEU A 235 -11.78 1.68 30.80
C LEU A 235 -11.79 1.71 29.27
N GLN A 236 -11.79 0.54 28.65
CA GLN A 236 -11.84 0.33 27.22
C GLN A 236 -13.16 -0.30 26.80
N VAL A 237 -13.49 -0.03 25.55
CA VAL A 237 -14.53 -0.75 24.81
C VAL A 237 -13.87 -1.43 23.63
N GLU A 238 -14.09 -2.73 23.52
CA GLU A 238 -13.81 -3.50 22.31
C GLU A 238 -15.10 -3.60 21.49
N LEU A 239 -14.99 -3.22 20.23
CA LEU A 239 -16.08 -3.09 19.28
C LEU A 239 -15.75 -3.99 18.09
N ASP A 240 -16.55 -5.02 17.88
CA ASP A 240 -16.48 -5.90 16.72
C ASP A 240 -17.51 -5.44 15.68
N PHE A 241 -17.06 -5.32 14.43
CA PHE A 241 -17.90 -4.91 13.32
C PHE A 241 -18.29 -6.10 12.47
N LYS A 242 -19.51 -6.07 11.94
CA LYS A 242 -19.99 -7.04 10.97
C LYS A 242 -19.04 -7.08 9.78
N VAL A 243 -18.80 -8.29 9.27
CA VAL A 243 -18.16 -8.51 7.98
C VAL A 243 -18.89 -7.72 6.90
N SER A 244 -18.19 -6.77 6.29
CA SER A 244 -18.68 -5.99 5.17
C SER A 244 -18.39 -6.74 3.88
N GLU A 245 -19.43 -6.99 3.09
CA GLU A 245 -19.33 -7.66 1.80
C GLU A 245 -19.18 -6.64 0.67
N LYS A 246 -18.58 -7.07 -0.45
CA LYS A 246 -18.31 -6.23 -1.62
C LYS A 246 -19.52 -5.43 -2.15
N ALA A 247 -20.74 -5.93 -1.96
CA ALA A 247 -21.97 -5.25 -2.36
C ALA A 247 -22.21 -3.94 -1.58
N ASP A 248 -21.67 -3.83 -0.37
CA ASP A 248 -21.85 -2.68 0.53
C ASP A 248 -20.77 -1.60 0.32
N TRP A 249 -19.86 -1.80 -0.64
CA TRP A 249 -18.66 -0.98 -0.80
C TRP A 249 -18.85 0.12 -1.85
N GLY A 250 -18.46 1.33 -1.49
CA GLY A 250 -18.19 2.39 -2.48
C GLY A 250 -16.79 2.23 -3.05
N THR A 251 -16.63 1.69 -4.26
CA THR A 251 -15.32 1.52 -4.92
C THR A 251 -15.26 2.24 -6.25
N ASN A 252 -14.08 2.76 -6.60
CA ASN A 252 -13.79 3.30 -7.93
C ASN A 252 -13.13 2.25 -8.86
N GLY A 253 -13.02 0.98 -8.42
CA GLY A 253 -12.46 -0.14 -9.16
C GLY A 253 -10.93 -0.20 -9.20
N LYS A 254 -10.22 0.77 -8.61
CA LYS A 254 -8.74 0.80 -8.62
C LYS A 254 -8.12 -0.03 -7.49
N LEU A 255 -8.88 -0.29 -6.43
CA LEU A 255 -8.52 -1.21 -5.36
C LEU A 255 -9.33 -2.50 -5.57
N ALA A 256 -8.68 -3.54 -6.07
CA ALA A 256 -9.34 -4.80 -6.42
C ALA A 256 -8.82 -6.00 -5.62
N SER A 257 -7.62 -5.88 -5.02
CA SER A 257 -6.92 -6.95 -4.33
C SER A 257 -6.33 -6.47 -3.00
N THR A 258 -6.15 -7.38 -2.04
CA THR A 258 -5.39 -7.11 -0.81
C THR A 258 -3.97 -6.66 -1.10
N LEU A 259 -3.39 -7.10 -2.22
CA LEU A 259 -2.05 -6.70 -2.69
C LEU A 259 -1.94 -5.22 -3.04
N ASP A 260 -3.08 -4.54 -3.25
CA ASP A 260 -3.12 -3.10 -3.51
C ASP A 260 -3.15 -2.27 -2.20
N LEU A 261 -3.35 -2.90 -1.03
CA LEU A 261 -3.47 -2.22 0.28
C LEU A 261 -2.15 -1.67 0.86
N PRO A 262 -0.98 -2.32 0.70
CA PRO A 262 0.26 -1.82 1.29
C PRO A 262 0.59 -0.39 0.82
N GLY A 263 0.88 0.50 1.78
CA GLY A 263 1.19 1.90 1.50
C GLY A 263 -0.02 2.80 1.25
N MET A 264 -1.24 2.25 1.22
CA MET A 264 -2.46 3.03 1.18
C MET A 264 -2.64 3.86 2.45
N HIS A 265 -3.35 4.98 2.30
CA HIS A 265 -3.78 5.80 3.41
C HIS A 265 -5.18 5.43 3.82
N LEU A 266 -5.34 5.10 5.09
CA LEU A 266 -6.62 4.87 5.70
C LEU A 266 -7.08 6.14 6.40
N GLN A 267 -8.35 6.48 6.23
CA GLN A 267 -9.07 7.44 7.05
C GLN A 267 -10.21 6.71 7.75
N LEU A 268 -10.21 6.78 9.07
CA LEU A 268 -11.35 6.33 9.88
C LEU A 268 -12.17 7.55 10.25
N ASN A 269 -13.43 7.49 9.87
CA ASN A 269 -14.46 8.45 10.22
C ASN A 269 -15.42 7.71 11.16
N PRO A 270 -15.19 7.72 12.48
CA PRO A 270 -16.18 7.22 13.41
C PRO A 270 -17.45 8.04 13.18
N ASP A 271 -18.41 7.44 12.49
CA ASP A 271 -19.63 8.13 12.10
C ASP A 271 -20.55 8.01 13.29
N ILE A 272 -20.41 8.99 14.18
CA ILE A 272 -21.37 9.16 15.25
C ILE A 272 -22.59 9.84 14.63
N TYR A 273 -23.34 9.10 13.80
CA TYR A 273 -24.66 9.50 13.29
C TYR A 273 -25.60 9.96 14.42
N ASN A 274 -25.26 9.63 15.66
CA ASN A 274 -25.88 10.18 16.83
C ASN A 274 -25.13 11.38 17.42
N SER A 275 -25.68 12.58 17.19
CA SER A 275 -25.25 13.83 17.82
C SER A 275 -25.08 13.75 19.35
N ARG A 276 -25.69 12.76 20.02
CA ARG A 276 -25.58 12.49 21.46
C ARG A 276 -24.34 11.69 21.87
N ALA A 277 -23.75 10.87 21.01
CA ALA A 277 -22.50 10.17 21.30
C ALA A 277 -21.25 11.06 21.06
N ARG A 278 -21.41 12.24 20.43
CA ARG A 278 -20.40 13.33 20.37
C ARG A 278 -19.94 13.82 21.76
N THR A 279 -20.69 13.44 22.78
CA THR A 279 -20.52 13.90 24.13
C THR A 279 -19.46 13.07 24.88
N LEU A 280 -19.18 11.83 24.45
CA LEU A 280 -18.11 11.00 25.01
C LEU A 280 -16.78 11.29 24.31
N ALA A 281 -15.74 11.38 25.12
CA ALA A 281 -14.39 11.53 24.61
C ALA A 281 -13.78 10.16 24.54
N TYR A 282 -13.52 9.72 23.32
CA TYR A 282 -12.84 8.47 23.06
C TYR A 282 -11.42 8.78 22.64
N GLN A 283 -10.50 7.96 23.10
CA GLN A 283 -9.17 7.90 22.52
C GLN A 283 -9.01 6.56 21.85
N LEU A 284 -8.85 6.59 20.53
CA LEU A 284 -8.54 5.42 19.74
C LEU A 284 -7.24 4.77 20.24
N GLN A 285 -7.31 3.51 20.69
CA GLN A 285 -6.14 2.77 21.17
C GLN A 285 -5.61 1.80 20.13
N ALA A 286 -6.48 1.11 19.43
CA ALA A 286 -6.08 0.23 18.35
C ALA A 286 -7.25 0.06 17.39
N VAL A 287 -6.92 -0.07 16.12
CA VAL A 287 -7.86 -0.53 15.09
C VAL A 287 -7.21 -1.72 14.43
N GLN A 288 -7.94 -2.80 14.37
CA GLN A 288 -7.62 -3.99 13.62
C GLN A 288 -8.61 -4.05 12.45
N LEU A 289 -8.10 -4.10 11.23
CA LEU A 289 -8.90 -4.36 10.04
C LEU A 289 -8.41 -5.65 9.39
N SER A 290 -9.31 -6.57 9.09
CA SER A 290 -9.00 -7.78 8.33
C SER A 290 -9.57 -7.64 6.93
N PHE A 291 -8.74 -7.79 5.90
CA PHE A 291 -9.15 -7.75 4.50
C PHE A 291 -8.92 -9.13 3.88
N SER A 292 -9.98 -9.85 3.54
CA SER A 292 -9.92 -11.24 3.05
C SER A 292 -9.02 -12.14 3.93
N GLY A 293 -9.08 -11.97 5.26
CA GLY A 293 -8.28 -12.73 6.24
C GLY A 293 -6.91 -12.13 6.58
N GLU A 294 -6.39 -11.18 5.79
CA GLU A 294 -5.16 -10.47 6.12
C GLU A 294 -5.42 -9.36 7.15
N THR A 295 -4.77 -9.47 8.31
CA THR A 295 -4.98 -8.52 9.41
C THR A 295 -3.97 -7.37 9.41
N TYR A 296 -4.49 -6.15 9.49
CA TYR A 296 -3.75 -4.90 9.57
C TYR A 296 -4.06 -4.20 10.89
N TRP A 297 -3.03 -3.86 11.66
CA TRP A 297 -3.20 -3.07 12.89
C TRP A 297 -2.71 -1.65 12.70
N LEU A 298 -3.48 -0.74 13.25
CA LEU A 298 -3.15 0.68 13.30
C LEU A 298 -2.89 1.05 14.74
N LYS A 299 -1.60 1.26 15.05
CA LYS A 299 -1.20 1.75 16.36
C LYS A 299 -1.50 3.24 16.49
N PRO A 300 -1.73 3.77 17.70
CA PRO A 300 -1.99 5.19 17.92
C PRO A 300 -0.88 6.09 17.36
N SER A 301 0.37 5.64 17.41
CA SER A 301 1.52 6.37 16.86
C SER A 301 1.49 6.52 15.34
N GLN A 302 0.73 5.67 14.64
CA GLN A 302 0.54 5.73 13.19
C GLN A 302 -0.68 6.55 12.81
N VAL A 303 -1.45 6.99 13.80
CA VAL A 303 -2.72 7.66 13.62
C VAL A 303 -2.55 9.15 13.84
N GLN A 304 -2.63 9.93 12.76
CA GLN A 304 -2.78 11.37 12.87
C GLN A 304 -4.25 11.70 13.13
N THR A 305 -4.51 12.42 14.21
CA THR A 305 -5.85 12.91 14.54
C THR A 305 -6.05 14.29 13.96
N GLY A 306 -7.02 14.43 13.06
CA GLY A 306 -7.45 15.73 12.54
C GLY A 306 -8.90 16.04 12.91
N ARG A 307 -9.30 17.30 12.71
CA ARG A 307 -10.70 17.72 12.82
C ARG A 307 -11.15 18.34 11.50
N VAL A 308 -12.26 17.86 10.95
CA VAL A 308 -13.00 18.55 9.87
C VAL A 308 -14.36 18.92 10.43
N GLY A 309 -14.61 20.21 10.60
CA GLY A 309 -15.80 20.68 11.32
C GLY A 309 -15.85 20.13 12.75
N THR A 310 -16.82 19.27 13.04
CA THR A 310 -17.00 18.63 14.36
C THR A 310 -16.56 17.17 14.42
N PHE A 311 -16.04 16.61 13.32
CA PHE A 311 -15.67 15.20 13.22
C PHE A 311 -14.17 15.02 13.47
N THR A 312 -13.84 14.03 14.29
CA THR A 312 -12.45 13.60 14.50
C THR A 312 -12.17 12.46 13.55
N TYR A 313 -11.13 12.58 12.73
CA TYR A 313 -10.71 11.51 11.83
C TYR A 313 -9.29 11.05 12.17
N HIS A 314 -9.01 9.80 11.84
CA HIS A 314 -7.75 9.13 12.13
C HIS A 314 -7.11 8.68 10.83
N ARG A 315 -5.90 9.17 10.54
CA ARG A 315 -5.15 8.81 9.32
C ARG A 315 -3.99 7.88 9.64
N ALA A 316 -3.90 6.75 8.94
CA ALA A 316 -2.76 5.83 9.06
C ALA A 316 -2.30 5.28 7.71
N VAL A 317 -1.08 4.73 7.68
CA VAL A 317 -0.55 4.00 6.52
C VAL A 317 -0.63 2.51 6.80
N LEU A 318 -1.30 1.77 5.91
CA LEU A 318 -1.42 0.32 6.04
C LEU A 318 -0.03 -0.31 5.84
N LYS A 319 0.43 -1.01 6.87
CA LYS A 319 1.62 -1.86 6.84
C LYS A 319 1.17 -3.30 7.10
N PRO A 320 1.54 -4.27 6.24
CA PRO A 320 1.23 -5.67 6.52
C PRO A 320 1.93 -6.07 7.81
N ILE A 321 1.24 -6.83 8.66
CA ILE A 321 1.86 -7.45 9.82
C ILE A 321 2.32 -8.82 9.41
N VAL A 322 3.64 -9.00 9.38
CA VAL A 322 4.21 -10.34 9.34
C VAL A 322 4.02 -10.92 10.73
N VAL A 323 2.93 -11.67 10.94
CA VAL A 323 2.79 -12.53 12.11
C VAL A 323 3.86 -13.59 11.94
N LYS A 324 4.96 -13.49 12.69
CA LYS A 324 5.88 -14.61 12.83
C LYS A 324 5.15 -15.63 13.71
N GLU A 325 4.66 -16.69 13.08
CA GLU A 325 4.36 -17.94 13.77
C GLU A 325 5.61 -18.45 14.51
#